data_AF-A0A1E4S6B3-F1
#
_entry.id   AF-A0A1E4S6B3-F1
#
_cell.length_a   1.000
_cell.length_b   1.000
_cell.length_c   1.000
_cell.angle_alpha   90.00
_cell.angle_beta   90.00
_cell.angle_gamma   90.00
#
_symmetry.space_group_name_H-M   'P 1'
#
loop_
_entity.id
_entity.type
_entity.pdbx_description
1 polymer ?
#
loop_
_entity_poly.entity_id
_entity_poly.type
_entity_poly.pdbx_seq_one_letter_code
_entity_poly.pdbx_strand_id
1 'polypeptide(L)'
;LERAPVQSSINIIPSATRSLNADTLYDPFDFSMAKIRLERRKAKENISHKMFDEKKLNPLDFYLETKMLSNYMTSTGRILPREVTKLSVKNQKRLAKSIKRAIAAGLL
;
A
#
# COMPACT_ATOMS: atom_id res chain seq x y z
N LEU A 1 23.21 -49.10 -12.34
CA LEU A 1 23.47 -48.13 -11.25
C LEU A 1 22.69 -46.86 -11.57
N GLU A 2 21.39 -46.89 -11.26
CA GLU A 2 20.46 -45.78 -11.50
C GLU A 2 20.45 -44.92 -10.23
N ARG A 3 21.06 -43.73 -10.30
CA ARG A 3 21.09 -42.80 -9.17
C ARG A 3 19.71 -42.16 -9.05
N ALA A 4 19.06 -42.34 -7.90
CA ALA A 4 17.81 -41.65 -7.57
C ALA A 4 17.98 -40.12 -7.67
N PRO A 5 16.98 -39.37 -8.16
CA PRO A 5 17.06 -37.92 -8.25
C PRO A 5 17.17 -37.34 -6.84
N VAL A 6 18.25 -36.57 -6.60
CA VAL A 6 18.44 -35.81 -5.37
C VAL A 6 17.34 -34.76 -5.31
N GLN A 7 16.36 -34.95 -4.42
CA GLN A 7 15.36 -33.94 -4.11
C GLN A 7 16.05 -32.80 -3.35
N SER A 8 16.67 -31.87 -4.09
CA SER A 8 17.12 -30.61 -3.52
C SER A 8 15.89 -29.79 -3.16
N SER A 9 15.69 -29.49 -1.88
CA SER A 9 14.69 -28.52 -1.45
C SER A 9 15.08 -27.14 -2.00
N ILE A 10 14.32 -26.66 -2.99
CA ILE A 10 14.58 -25.36 -3.61
C ILE A 10 14.11 -24.27 -2.64
N ASN A 11 15.05 -23.62 -1.97
CA ASN A 11 14.77 -22.46 -1.12
C ASN A 11 14.64 -21.20 -1.99
N ILE A 12 13.40 -20.81 -2.31
CA ILE A 12 13.11 -19.63 -3.12
C ILE A 12 12.74 -18.46 -2.19
N ILE A 13 13.31 -17.29 -2.45
CA ILE A 13 12.92 -16.06 -1.74
C ILE A 13 11.50 -15.62 -2.17
N PRO A 14 10.59 -15.29 -1.24
CA PRO A 14 9.21 -14.93 -1.57
C PRO A 14 9.09 -13.74 -2.53
N SER A 15 10.06 -12.82 -2.46
CA SER A 15 10.07 -11.68 -3.37
C SER A 15 10.26 -12.11 -4.83
N ALA A 16 11.01 -13.18 -5.10
CA ALA A 16 11.31 -13.63 -6.47
C ALA A 16 10.16 -14.44 -7.10
N THR A 17 9.04 -14.59 -6.41
CA THR A 17 7.86 -15.31 -6.91
C THR A 17 6.66 -14.41 -7.01
N ARG A 18 5.81 -14.67 -8.00
CA ARG A 18 4.51 -14.02 -8.18
C ARG A 18 3.39 -15.02 -7.84
N SER A 19 2.41 -14.61 -7.04
CA SER A 19 1.17 -15.38 -6.84
C SER A 19 0.21 -15.12 -8.00
N LEU A 20 -0.06 -16.13 -8.82
CA LEU A 20 -1.12 -16.08 -9.85
C LEU A 20 -2.44 -16.50 -9.22
N ASN A 21 -3.52 -15.81 -9.60
CA ASN A 21 -4.86 -16.29 -9.28
C ASN A 21 -5.22 -17.38 -10.31
N ALA A 22 -5.98 -18.40 -9.90
CA ALA A 22 -6.36 -19.50 -10.79
C ALA A 22 -7.11 -19.06 -12.06
N ASP A 23 -7.78 -17.90 -12.00
CA ASP A 23 -8.62 -17.34 -13.06
C ASP A 23 -7.91 -16.28 -13.92
N THR A 24 -6.61 -16.03 -13.70
CA THR A 24 -5.86 -15.04 -14.50
C THR A 24 -5.13 -15.70 -15.66
N LEU A 25 -5.36 -15.20 -16.87
CA LEU A 25 -4.57 -15.57 -18.04
C LEU A 25 -3.11 -15.12 -17.82
N TYR A 26 -2.18 -16.04 -18.04
CA TYR A 26 -0.75 -15.80 -17.90
C TYR A 26 -0.06 -15.70 -19.26
N ASP A 27 0.95 -14.85 -19.34
CA ASP A 27 1.92 -14.79 -20.43
C ASP A 27 3.24 -15.41 -19.94
N PRO A 28 4.01 -16.15 -20.77
CA PRO A 28 5.40 -16.51 -20.47
C PRO A 28 6.24 -15.39 -19.83
N PHE A 29 6.04 -14.13 -20.23
CA PHE A 29 6.75 -12.99 -19.64
C PHE A 29 6.41 -12.75 -18.16
N ASP A 30 5.27 -13.24 -17.66
CA ASP A 30 4.84 -13.03 -16.28
C ASP A 30 5.74 -13.71 -15.24
N PHE A 31 6.51 -14.72 -15.65
CA PHE A 31 7.50 -15.39 -14.80
C PHE A 31 8.87 -14.70 -14.79
N SER A 32 9.05 -13.65 -15.60
CA SER A 32 10.31 -12.92 -15.66
C SER A 32 10.51 -12.01 -14.44
N MET A 33 11.77 -11.86 -14.03
CA MET A 33 12.17 -10.88 -13.01
C MET A 33 11.79 -9.44 -13.41
N ALA A 34 11.73 -9.15 -14.71
CA ALA A 34 11.30 -7.85 -15.21
C ALA A 34 9.84 -7.55 -14.85
N LYS A 35 8.93 -8.54 -14.99
CA LYS A 35 7.54 -8.40 -14.60
C LYS A 35 7.39 -8.17 -13.10
N ILE A 36 8.07 -8.96 -12.28
CA ILE A 36 8.03 -8.82 -10.82
C ILE A 36 8.47 -7.42 -10.39
N ARG A 37 9.56 -6.88 -10.99
CA ARG A 37 10.04 -5.52 -10.72
C ARG A 37 9.03 -4.46 -11.15
N LEU A 38 8.40 -4.64 -12.32
CA LEU A 38 7.36 -3.74 -12.84
C LEU A 38 6.14 -3.69 -11.91
N GLU A 39 5.64 -4.85 -11.49
CA GLU A 39 4.47 -4.95 -10.61
C GLU A 39 4.74 -4.33 -9.25
N ARG A 40 5.93 -4.55 -8.66
CA ARG A 40 6.32 -3.87 -7.41
C ARG A 40 6.32 -2.35 -7.54
N ARG A 41 6.78 -1.81 -8.69
CA ARG A 41 6.74 -0.37 -8.95
C ARG A 41 5.30 0.12 -9.02
N LYS A 42 4.44 -0.55 -9.79
CA LYS A 42 3.02 -0.21 -9.91
C LYS A 42 2.26 -0.32 -8.58
N ALA A 43 2.56 -1.33 -7.77
CA ALA A 43 1.94 -1.49 -6.45
C ALA A 43 2.23 -0.29 -5.54
N LYS A 44 3.47 0.21 -5.52
CA LYS A 44 3.85 1.42 -4.76
C LYS A 44 3.13 2.68 -5.25
N GLU A 45 2.74 2.74 -6.52
CA GLU A 45 2.01 3.88 -7.07
C GLU A 45 0.53 3.88 -6.68
N ASN A 46 -0.09 2.70 -6.61
CA ASN A 46 -1.54 2.55 -6.44
C ASN A 46 -2.07 2.71 -5.00
N ILE A 47 -1.21 2.67 -3.99
CA ILE A 47 -1.67 2.56 -2.58
C ILE A 47 -2.32 3.84 -2.03
N SER A 48 -1.96 5.03 -2.52
CA SER A 48 -2.22 6.24 -1.70
C SER A 48 -3.32 7.18 -2.21
N HIS A 49 -3.76 7.10 -3.46
CA HIS A 49 -4.79 8.02 -3.99
C HIS A 49 -6.23 7.56 -3.72
N LYS A 50 -6.45 6.29 -3.38
CA LYS A 50 -7.74 5.65 -3.63
C LYS A 50 -8.82 5.95 -2.59
N MET A 51 -8.47 6.16 -1.32
CA MET A 51 -9.50 6.11 -0.29
C MET A 51 -10.44 7.32 -0.28
N PHE A 52 -9.92 8.55 -0.30
CA PHE A 52 -10.76 9.76 -0.20
C PHE A 52 -11.15 10.33 -1.56
N ASP A 53 -10.26 10.25 -2.56
CA ASP A 53 -10.52 10.82 -3.87
C ASP A 53 -11.47 9.93 -4.71
N GLU A 54 -11.33 8.60 -4.68
CA GLU A 54 -12.24 7.71 -5.45
C GLU A 54 -13.62 7.57 -4.79
N LYS A 55 -13.67 7.42 -3.46
CA LYS A 55 -14.94 7.25 -2.72
C LYS A 55 -15.68 8.57 -2.44
N LYS A 56 -15.13 9.71 -2.85
CA LYS A 56 -15.65 11.08 -2.60
C LYS A 56 -16.00 11.35 -1.14
N LEU A 57 -15.27 10.75 -0.21
CA LEU A 57 -15.44 10.94 1.23
C LEU A 57 -14.69 12.20 1.69
N ASN A 58 -15.31 12.99 2.56
CA ASN A 58 -14.65 14.15 3.14
C ASN A 58 -13.79 13.72 4.33
N PRO A 59 -12.46 13.91 4.31
CA PRO A 59 -11.61 13.51 5.44
C PRO A 59 -11.96 14.22 6.76
N LEU A 60 -12.60 15.40 6.68
CA LEU A 60 -12.98 16.25 7.82
C LEU A 60 -13.88 15.52 8.83
N ASP A 61 -14.74 14.64 8.31
CA ASP A 61 -15.81 14.02 9.10
C ASP A 61 -15.28 12.82 9.92
N PHE A 62 -14.12 12.27 9.54
CA PHE A 62 -13.50 11.10 10.15
C PHE A 62 -12.55 11.42 11.31
N TYR A 63 -12.79 12.51 12.06
CA TYR A 63 -11.90 12.88 13.19
C TYR A 63 -11.98 11.90 14.37
N LEU A 64 -13.07 11.13 14.47
CA LEU A 64 -13.26 10.08 15.48
C LEU A 64 -12.53 8.77 15.12
N GLU A 65 -12.27 8.53 13.83
CA GLU A 65 -11.63 7.31 13.34
C GLU A 65 -10.10 7.41 13.41
N THR A 66 -9.55 7.39 14.63
CA THR A 66 -8.12 7.61 14.89
C THR A 66 -7.20 6.59 14.23
N LYS A 67 -7.64 5.32 14.15
CA LYS A 67 -6.92 4.23 13.45
C LYS A 67 -6.74 4.51 11.96
N MET A 68 -7.67 5.23 11.35
CA MET A 68 -7.55 5.63 9.95
C MET A 68 -6.57 6.80 9.80
N LEU A 69 -6.64 7.77 10.71
CA LEU A 69 -5.79 8.96 10.70
C LEU A 69 -4.32 8.65 11.01
N SER A 70 -4.05 7.68 11.88
CA SER A 70 -2.68 7.27 12.25
C SER A 70 -1.88 6.76 11.05
N ASN A 71 -2.52 6.16 10.04
CA ASN A 71 -1.88 5.74 8.79
C ASN A 71 -1.30 6.91 7.98
N TYR A 72 -1.78 8.14 8.22
CA TYR A 72 -1.31 9.36 7.56
C TYR A 72 -0.31 10.15 8.41
N MET A 73 0.18 9.54 9.48
CA MET A 73 1.15 10.14 10.40
C MET A 73 2.43 9.30 10.40
N THR A 74 3.55 9.95 10.65
CA THR A 74 4.82 9.30 10.95
C THR A 74 4.75 8.65 12.34
N SER A 75 5.68 7.74 12.63
CA SER A 75 5.80 7.16 13.98
C SER A 75 6.00 8.20 15.08
N THR A 76 6.51 9.39 14.77
CA THR A 76 6.69 10.51 15.71
C THR A 76 5.43 11.38 15.85
N GLY A 77 4.36 11.09 15.09
CA GLY A 77 3.13 11.86 15.11
C GLY A 77 3.10 13.10 14.20
N ARG A 78 4.08 13.27 13.30
CA ARG A 78 4.01 14.32 12.26
C ARG A 78 3.12 13.87 11.11
N ILE A 79 2.27 14.77 10.60
CA ILE A 79 1.43 14.52 9.43
C ILE A 79 2.31 14.31 8.19
N LEU A 80 2.06 13.25 7.43
CA LEU A 80 2.82 12.93 6.23
C LEU A 80 2.65 14.00 5.14
N PRO A 81 3.72 14.34 4.40
CA PRO A 81 3.65 15.28 3.30
C PRO A 81 2.80 14.72 2.15
N ARG A 82 2.30 15.63 1.30
CA ARG A 82 1.45 15.27 0.16
C ARG A 82 2.12 14.30 -0.80
N GLU A 83 3.44 14.36 -0.96
CA GLU A 83 4.20 13.46 -1.82
C GLU A 83 4.09 11.98 -1.40
N VAL A 84 3.93 11.75 -0.09
CA VAL A 84 3.77 10.42 0.49
C VAL A 84 2.31 10.00 0.49
N THR A 85 1.40 10.90 0.89
CA THR A 85 -0.05 10.58 0.93
C THR A 85 -0.69 10.51 -0.47
N LYS A 86 -0.13 11.24 -1.46
CA LYS A 86 -0.64 11.47 -2.82
C LYS A 86 -2.14 11.77 -2.91
N LEU A 87 -2.69 12.43 -1.90
CA LEU A 87 -4.06 12.94 -1.92
C LEU A 87 -4.15 14.22 -2.77
N SER A 88 -5.35 14.52 -3.27
CA SER A 88 -5.66 15.86 -3.78
C SER A 88 -5.33 16.95 -2.75
N VAL A 89 -4.89 18.13 -3.20
CA VAL A 89 -4.52 19.26 -2.32
C VAL A 89 -5.66 19.62 -1.36
N LYS A 90 -6.91 19.58 -1.84
CA LYS A 90 -8.11 19.85 -1.04
C LYS A 90 -8.28 18.82 0.07
N ASN A 91 -8.11 17.53 -0.25
CA ASN A 91 -8.28 16.44 0.70
C ASN A 91 -7.11 16.36 1.69
N GLN A 92 -5.88 16.65 1.27
CA GLN A 92 -4.74 16.78 2.18
C GLN A 92 -4.97 17.87 3.25
N LYS A 93 -5.49 19.05 2.86
CA LYS A 93 -5.82 20.12 3.81
C LYS A 93 -6.91 19.72 4.79
N ARG A 94 -7.95 19.02 4.30
CA ARG A 94 -9.05 18.52 5.14
C ARG A 94 -8.56 17.46 6.12
N LEU A 95 -7.77 16.50 5.65
CA LEU A 95 -7.16 15.45 6.47
C LEU A 95 -6.31 16.06 7.57
N ALA A 96 -5.45 17.03 7.24
CA ALA A 96 -4.64 17.72 8.24
C ALA A 96 -5.48 18.43 9.30
N LYS A 97 -6.65 18.97 8.92
CA LYS A 97 -7.59 19.58 9.87
C LYS A 97 -8.26 18.54 10.78
N SER A 98 -8.62 17.37 10.24
CA SER A 98 -9.16 16.25 11.03
C SER A 98 -8.15 15.75 12.06
N ILE A 99 -6.89 15.55 11.64
CA ILE A 99 -5.82 15.08 12.52
C ILE A 99 -5.61 16.08 13.67
N LYS A 100 -5.49 17.38 13.34
CA LYS A 100 -5.37 18.42 14.37
C LYS A 100 -6.56 18.47 15.31
N ARG A 101 -7.78 18.25 14.81
CA ARG A 101 -8.99 18.18 15.62
C ARG A 101 -8.98 16.96 16.55
N ALA A 102 -8.56 15.80 16.06
CA ALA A 102 -8.47 14.58 16.86
C ALA A 102 -7.46 14.73 18.00
N ILE A 103 -6.29 15.32 17.72
CA ILE A 103 -5.28 15.65 18.74
C ILE A 103 -5.83 16.62 19.78
N ALA A 104 -6.50 17.70 19.34
CA ALA A 104 -7.10 18.67 20.26
C ALA A 104 -8.22 18.08 21.13
N ALA A 105 -8.91 17.05 20.63
CA ALA A 105 -9.92 16.30 21.37
C ALA A 105 -9.32 15.25 22.32
N GLY A 106 -8.00 15.01 22.28
CA GLY A 106 -7.33 13.98 23.10
C GLY A 106 -7.54 12.55 22.62
N LEU A 107 -7.96 12.37 21.36
CA LEU A 107 -8.20 11.05 20.77
C LEU A 107 -6.93 10.44 20.13
N LEU A 108 -5.94 11.28 19.80
CA LEU A 108 -4.78 10.97 18.96
C LEU A 108 -3.50 11.61 19.50
#